data_AF-Q67QN8-F1
#
_entry.id   AF-Q67QN8-F1
#
_cell.length_a   1.000
_cell.length_b   1.000
_cell.length_c   1.000
_cell.angle_alpha   90.00
_cell.angle_beta   90.00
_cell.angle_gamma   90.00
#
_symmetry.space_group_name_H-M   'P 1'
#
loop_
_entity.id
_entity.type
_entity.pdbx_description
1 polymer ?
#
loop_
_entity_poly.entity_id
_entity_poly.type
_entity_poly.pdbx_seq_one_letter_code
_entity_poly.pdbx_strand_id
1 'polypeptide(L)'
;MRESRPARRISDQAVMAVFTFTPQAAQKLKQIIQERGGNLALSIAADPEVTGGAWRLTLVPRRPSTAVVSGVPVEADAEALRLLDGTIIDWVMTPDGPGLGIYDQNLVDNDPRRRGRF
;
A
#
# COMPACT_ATOMS: atom_id res chain seq x y z
N MET A 1 34.21 -17.71 30.38
CA MET A 1 32.81 -17.62 29.93
C MET A 1 32.74 -16.57 28.83
N ARG A 2 32.35 -16.94 27.61
CA ARG A 2 32.19 -16.00 26.48
C ARG A 2 30.70 -15.70 26.37
N GLU A 3 30.33 -14.44 26.57
CA GLU A 3 28.98 -13.95 26.34
C GLU A 3 28.60 -14.11 24.87
N SER A 4 27.65 -14.99 24.61
CA SER A 4 26.94 -15.11 23.34
C SER A 4 26.14 -13.83 23.12
N ARG A 5 26.65 -12.93 22.27
CA ARG A 5 25.89 -11.80 21.77
C ARG A 5 24.72 -12.33 20.94
N PRO A 6 23.45 -11.97 21.23
CA PRO A 6 22.36 -12.36 20.35
C PRO A 6 22.55 -11.68 18.99
N ALA A 7 22.48 -12.49 17.93
CA ALA A 7 22.42 -12.01 16.56
C ALA A 7 21.29 -10.99 16.46
N ARG A 8 21.63 -9.74 16.10
CA ARG A 8 20.64 -8.76 15.67
C ARG A 8 19.78 -9.44 14.61
N ARG A 9 18.49 -9.65 14.91
CA ARG A 9 17.49 -9.87 13.88
C ARG A 9 17.70 -8.75 12.87
N ILE A 10 17.99 -9.15 11.64
CA ILE A 10 17.99 -8.25 10.50
C ILE A 10 16.54 -7.78 10.45
N SER A 11 16.29 -6.61 11.03
CA SER A 11 14.99 -5.98 11.01
C SER A 11 14.57 -5.92 9.56
N ASP A 12 13.41 -6.50 9.30
CA ASP A 12 12.53 -6.24 8.16
C ASP A 12 13.00 -4.97 7.45
N GLN A 13 13.60 -5.11 6.26
CA GLN A 13 13.82 -3.96 5.39
C GLN A 13 12.42 -3.45 5.03
N ALA A 14 11.86 -2.65 5.93
CA ALA A 14 10.90 -1.64 5.57
C ALA A 14 11.65 -0.79 4.56
N VAL A 15 11.43 -1.09 3.27
CA VAL A 15 11.41 -0.03 2.28
C VAL A 15 10.67 1.11 2.96
N MET A 16 11.32 2.27 3.12
CA MET A 16 10.63 3.45 3.61
C MET A 16 9.50 3.66 2.62
N ALA A 17 8.32 3.15 2.97
CA ALA A 17 7.22 3.10 2.05
C ALA A 17 6.81 4.55 1.89
N VAL A 18 7.17 5.09 0.74
CA VAL A 18 6.96 6.48 0.36
C VAL A 18 5.46 6.76 0.17
N PHE A 19 4.62 5.73 0.25
CA PHE A 19 3.17 5.81 0.37
C PHE A 19 2.68 4.90 1.49
N THR A 20 1.44 5.11 1.94
CA THR A 20 0.83 4.28 2.97
C THR A 20 -0.59 3.85 2.59
N PHE A 21 -1.03 2.72 3.13
CA PHE A 21 -2.45 2.37 3.13
C PHE A 21 -3.11 2.88 4.41
N THR A 22 -4.36 3.33 4.32
CA THR A 22 -5.20 3.49 5.51
C THR A 22 -5.37 2.13 6.23
N PRO A 23 -5.65 2.11 7.54
CA PRO A 23 -5.89 0.86 8.26
C PRO A 23 -7.03 0.03 7.63
N GLN A 24 -8.09 0.71 7.16
CA GLN A 24 -9.23 0.08 6.50
C GLN A 24 -8.81 -0.57 5.17
N ALA A 25 -8.07 0.15 4.33
CA ALA A 25 -7.57 -0.40 3.06
C ALA A 25 -6.63 -1.58 3.28
N ALA A 26 -5.69 -1.45 4.21
CA ALA A 26 -4.74 -2.51 4.54
C ALA A 26 -5.46 -3.78 5.04
N GLN A 27 -6.46 -3.62 5.93
CA GLN A 27 -7.26 -4.74 6.42
C GLN A 27 -8.04 -5.40 5.28
N LYS A 28 -8.68 -4.60 4.42
CA LYS A 28 -9.48 -5.14 3.32
C LYS A 28 -8.63 -5.87 2.29
N LEU A 29 -7.46 -5.34 1.96
CA LEU A 29 -6.52 -5.99 1.05
C LEU A 29 -5.99 -7.31 1.61
N LYS A 30 -5.65 -7.35 2.91
CA LYS A 30 -5.25 -8.60 3.58
C LYS A 30 -6.35 -9.65 3.50
N GLN A 31 -7.60 -9.25 3.74
CA GLN A 31 -8.75 -10.15 3.63
C GLN A 31 -8.88 -10.71 2.20
N ILE A 32 -8.86 -9.85 1.17
CA ILE A 32 -8.98 -10.27 -0.23
C ILE A 32 -7.85 -11.21 -0.63
N ILE A 33 -6.61 -10.91 -0.21
CA ILE A 33 -5.44 -11.76 -0.47
C ILE A 33 -5.62 -13.14 0.16
N GLN A 34 -6.08 -13.20 1.42
CA GLN A 34 -6.35 -14.45 2.12
C GLN A 34 -7.45 -15.28 1.43
N GLU A 35 -8.57 -14.65 1.08
CA GLU A 35 -9.69 -15.29 0.38
C GLU A 35 -9.27 -15.90 -0.97
N ARG A 36 -8.27 -15.31 -1.63
CA ARG A 36 -7.74 -15.77 -2.92
C ARG A 36 -6.53 -16.71 -2.82
N GLY A 37 -6.22 -17.24 -1.63
CA GLY A 37 -5.20 -18.27 -1.43
C GLY A 37 -3.89 -17.79 -0.78
N GLY A 38 -3.81 -16.53 -0.34
CA GLY A 38 -2.79 -16.03 0.60
C GLY A 38 -1.40 -15.75 0.02
N ASN A 39 -1.00 -16.38 -1.09
CA ASN A 39 0.30 -16.16 -1.72
C ASN A 39 0.26 -15.12 -2.86
N LEU A 40 -0.38 -13.98 -2.59
CA LEU A 40 -0.57 -12.89 -3.56
C LEU A 40 0.02 -11.58 -3.05
N ALA A 41 0.31 -10.69 -3.99
CA ALA A 41 0.73 -9.32 -3.78
C ALA A 41 -0.14 -8.38 -4.61
N LEU A 42 -0.29 -7.14 -4.14
CA LEU A 42 -0.91 -6.08 -4.93
C LEU A 42 0.14 -5.48 -5.87
N SER A 43 -0.05 -5.63 -7.17
CA SER A 43 0.70 -4.91 -8.19
C SER A 43 0.05 -3.56 -8.46
N ILE A 44 0.85 -2.50 -8.38
CA ILE A 44 0.45 -1.11 -8.66
C ILE A 44 1.31 -0.60 -9.81
N ALA A 45 0.66 -0.26 -10.93
CA ALA A 45 1.32 0.32 -12.10
C ALA A 45 0.61 1.61 -12.51
N ALA A 46 1.37 2.60 -12.96
CA ALA A 46 0.80 3.77 -13.62
C ALA A 46 0.27 3.36 -15.00
N ASP A 47 -0.96 3.74 -15.34
CA ASP A 47 -1.58 3.47 -16.63
C ASP A 47 -1.88 4.79 -17.34
N PRO A 48 -1.04 5.20 -18.32
CA PRO A 48 -1.21 6.47 -19.00
C PRO A 48 -2.40 6.50 -19.96
N GLU A 49 -3.00 5.36 -20.29
CA GLU A 49 -4.09 5.28 -21.28
C GLU A 49 -5.48 5.51 -20.67
N VAL A 50 -5.62 5.44 -19.35
CA VAL A 50 -6.90 5.61 -18.68
C VAL A 50 -7.05 7.07 -18.22
N THR A 51 -7.98 7.78 -18.87
CA THR A 51 -8.34 9.17 -18.56
C THR A 51 -8.84 9.29 -17.12
N GLY A 52 -8.12 10.07 -16.29
CA GLY A 52 -8.47 10.29 -14.87
C GLY A 52 -7.32 10.13 -13.87
N GLY A 53 -6.09 9.84 -14.33
CA GLY A 53 -4.93 9.67 -13.44
C GLY A 53 -4.84 8.25 -12.90
N ALA A 54 -4.77 7.30 -13.81
CA ALA A 54 -5.19 5.94 -13.54
C ALA A 54 -4.06 5.02 -13.08
N TRP A 55 -4.33 4.38 -11.97
CA TRP A 55 -3.51 3.33 -11.42
C TRP A 55 -4.14 2.00 -11.81
N ARG A 56 -3.35 1.12 -12.40
CA ARG A 56 -3.75 -0.27 -12.61
C ARG A 56 -3.38 -1.07 -11.36
N LEU A 57 -4.41 -1.59 -10.70
CA LEU A 57 -4.30 -2.34 -9.45
C LEU A 57 -4.68 -3.79 -9.70
N THR A 58 -3.75 -4.72 -9.56
CA THR A 58 -3.98 -6.14 -9.84
C THR A 58 -3.38 -7.04 -8.76
N LEU A 59 -3.97 -8.20 -8.52
CA LEU A 59 -3.38 -9.19 -7.63
C LEU A 59 -2.52 -10.15 -8.45
N VAL A 60 -1.26 -10.29 -8.05
CA VAL A 60 -0.26 -11.13 -8.72
C VAL A 60 0.35 -12.12 -7.73
N PRO A 61 0.92 -13.25 -8.18
CA PRO A 61 1.66 -14.16 -7.30
C PRO A 61 2.80 -13.43 -6.59
N ARG A 62 2.90 -13.61 -5.28
CA ARG A 62 3.94 -12.99 -4.46
C ARG A 62 5.33 -13.53 -4.82
N ARG A 63 6.32 -12.65 -4.94
CA ARG A 63 7.73 -12.98 -5.19
C ARG A 63 8.57 -12.76 -3.93
N PRO A 64 9.77 -13.37 -3.82
CA PRO A 64 10.67 -13.11 -2.70
C PRO A 64 11.07 -11.64 -2.54
N SER A 65 11.08 -10.88 -3.64
CA SER A 65 11.41 -9.45 -3.68
C SER A 65 10.23 -8.52 -3.42
N THR A 66 9.01 -9.05 -3.21
CA THR A 66 7.82 -8.23 -2.95
C THR A 66 7.99 -7.45 -1.66
N ALA A 67 7.80 -6.13 -1.73
CA ALA A 67 7.85 -5.24 -0.59
C ALA A 67 6.62 -5.42 0.32
N VAL A 68 6.70 -4.99 1.57
CA VAL A 68 5.55 -4.97 2.48
C VAL A 68 5.28 -3.54 2.94
N VAL A 69 4.07 -3.04 2.65
CA VAL A 69 3.63 -1.68 2.98
C VAL A 69 2.35 -1.76 3.82
N SER A 70 2.36 -1.20 5.04
CA SER A 70 1.26 -1.35 6.01
C SER A 70 0.85 -2.83 6.25
N GLY A 71 1.79 -3.77 6.09
CA GLY A 71 1.55 -5.21 6.19
C GLY A 71 0.90 -5.85 4.95
N VAL A 72 0.71 -5.11 3.86
CA VAL A 72 0.23 -5.63 2.57
C VAL A 72 1.44 -5.91 1.67
N PRO A 73 1.56 -7.10 1.07
CA PRO A 73 2.60 -7.36 0.06
C PRO A 73 2.30 -6.56 -1.22
N VAL A 74 3.27 -5.77 -1.69
CA VAL A 74 3.14 -4.87 -2.85
C VAL A 74 4.28 -5.03 -3.84
N GLU A 75 3.94 -4.99 -5.12
CA GLU A 75 4.87 -4.85 -6.24
C GLU A 75 4.55 -3.57 -7.01
N ALA A 76 5.54 -2.68 -7.14
CA ALA A 76 5.44 -1.47 -7.95
C ALA A 76 6.80 -1.22 -8.59
N ASP A 77 6.82 -0.78 -9.84
CA ASP A 77 8.06 -0.38 -10.49
C ASP A 77 8.57 0.98 -9.96
N ALA A 78 9.78 1.36 -10.34
CA ALA A 78 10.40 2.57 -9.83
C ALA A 78 9.65 3.85 -10.23
N GLU A 79 8.95 3.86 -11.36
CA GLU A 79 8.16 5.01 -11.80
C GLU A 79 6.89 5.14 -10.96
N ALA A 80 6.16 4.04 -10.77
CA ALA A 80 5.00 3.96 -9.90
C ALA A 80 5.36 4.36 -8.46
N LEU A 81 6.48 3.87 -7.91
CA LEU A 81 6.94 4.25 -6.57
C LEU A 81 7.23 5.75 -6.44
N ARG A 82 7.79 6.38 -7.49
CA ARG A 82 8.03 7.83 -7.49
C ARG A 82 6.74 8.63 -7.55
N LEU A 83 5.75 8.16 -8.30
CA LEU A 83 4.45 8.81 -8.43
C LEU A 83 3.55 8.60 -7.20
N LEU A 84 3.76 7.50 -6.46
CA LEU A 84 3.07 7.24 -5.20
C LEU A 84 3.71 7.97 -4.01
N ASP A 85 4.88 8.58 -4.16
CA ASP A 85 5.55 9.26 -3.06
C ASP A 85 4.66 10.35 -2.44
N GLY A 86 4.51 10.30 -1.12
CA GLY A 86 3.61 11.16 -0.36
C GLY A 86 2.13 10.86 -0.57
N THR A 87 1.73 9.64 -0.96
CA THR A 87 0.30 9.29 -1.13
C THR A 87 -0.26 8.38 -0.04
N ILE A 88 -1.57 8.47 0.15
CA ILE A 88 -2.39 7.58 0.97
C ILE A 88 -3.34 6.82 0.06
N ILE A 89 -3.33 5.49 0.16
CA ILE A 89 -4.26 4.61 -0.54
C ILE A 89 -5.37 4.17 0.44
N ASP A 90 -6.62 4.47 0.12
CA ASP A 90 -7.79 4.16 0.96
C ASP A 90 -8.79 3.22 0.25
N TRP A 91 -9.66 2.58 1.02
CA TRP A 91 -10.77 1.78 0.51
C TRP A 91 -12.04 2.62 0.52
N VAL A 92 -12.51 2.98 -0.67
CA VAL A 92 -13.61 3.93 -0.85
C VAL A 92 -14.71 3.37 -1.74
N MET A 93 -15.88 3.98 -1.69
CA MET A 93 -16.92 3.73 -2.69
C MET A 93 -16.62 4.56 -3.94
N THR A 94 -16.32 3.88 -5.04
CA THR A 94 -16.24 4.47 -6.36
C THR A 94 -17.59 4.33 -7.07
N PRO A 95 -17.86 5.10 -8.14
CA PRO A 95 -19.08 4.93 -8.94
C PRO A 95 -19.28 3.50 -9.46
N ASP A 96 -18.20 2.77 -9.70
CA ASP A 96 -18.21 1.39 -10.20
C ASP A 96 -18.25 0.33 -9.08
N GLY A 97 -18.32 0.77 -7.81
CA GLY A 97 -18.36 -0.09 -6.63
C GLY A 97 -17.23 0.17 -5.63
N PRO A 98 -17.14 -0.65 -4.56
CA PRO A 98 -16.06 -0.50 -3.58
C PRO A 98 -14.70 -0.81 -4.19
N GLY A 99 -13.73 0.06 -3.98
CA GLY A 99 -12.40 -0.05 -4.59
C GLY A 99 -11.33 0.76 -3.84
N LEU A 100 -10.13 0.80 -4.43
CA LEU A 100 -9.01 1.58 -3.90
C LEU A 100 -9.00 2.98 -4.52
N GLY A 101 -8.91 4.00 -3.67
CA GLY A 101 -8.65 5.38 -4.05
C GLY A 101 -7.23 5.79 -3.64
N ILE A 102 -6.54 6.56 -4.46
CA ILE A 102 -5.19 7.08 -4.18
C ILE A 102 -5.28 8.59 -4.02
N TYR A 103 -4.76 9.11 -2.91
CA TYR A 103 -4.83 10.52 -2.52
C TYR A 103 -3.45 11.04 -2.20
N ASP A 104 -3.16 12.28 -2.54
CA ASP A 104 -1.97 12.97 -2.03
C ASP A 104 -2.14 13.20 -0.51
N GLN A 105 -1.12 12.86 0.28
CA GLN A 105 -1.11 13.03 1.72
C GLN A 105 -1.28 14.51 2.12
N ASN A 106 -0.81 15.44 1.30
CA ASN A 106 -0.97 16.88 1.51
C ASN A 106 -2.43 17.35 1.34
N LEU A 107 -3.27 16.60 0.62
CA LEU A 107 -4.72 16.86 0.53
C LEU A 107 -5.46 16.38 1.77
N VAL A 108 -4.97 15.34 2.46
CA VAL A 108 -5.61 14.75 3.64
C VAL A 108 -5.33 15.56 4.91
N ASP A 109 -4.10 16.08 5.08
CA ASP A 109 -3.75 16.92 6.24
C ASP A 109 -4.39 18.31 6.21
N ASN A 110 -4.78 18.79 5.03
CA ASN A 110 -5.46 20.07 4.84
C ASN A 110 -6.99 20.00 4.81
N ASP A 111 -7.62 18.86 5.14
CA ASP A 111 -9.08 18.80 5.25
C ASP A 111 -9.55 19.27 6.65
N PRO A 112 -10.11 20.50 6.78
CA PRO A 112 -10.62 21.02 8.06
C PRO A 112 -11.79 20.20 8.61
N ARG A 113 -12.42 19.30 7.83
CA ARG A 113 -13.58 18.51 8.26
C ARG A 113 -13.24 17.36 9.21
N ARG A 114 -11.97 16.95 9.33
CA ARG A 114 -11.53 15.94 10.33
C ARG A 114 -11.01 16.53 11.65
N ARG A 115 -10.91 17.86 11.77
CA ARG A 115 -10.53 18.56 13.02
C ARG A 115 -11.68 18.77 14.00
N GLY A 116 -12.88 18.25 13.74
CA GLY A 116 -14.04 18.47 14.61
C GLY A 116 -14.93 17.24 14.78
N ARG A 117 -14.67 16.43 15.80
CA ARG A 117 -15.66 16.02 16.83
C ARG A 117 -15.05 15.00 17.80
N PHE A 118 -14.97 15.40 19.07
CA PHE A 118 -15.09 14.50 20.21
C PHE A 118 -16.56 14.11 20.40
#